data_AF-A0A3B0QDV4-F1
#
_entry.id   AF-A0A3B0QDV4-F1
#
_cell.length_a   1.000
_cell.length_b   1.000
_cell.length_c   1.000
_cell.angle_alpha   90.00
_cell.angle_beta   90.00
_cell.angle_gamma   90.00
#
_symmetry.space_group_name_H-M   'P 1'
#
loop_
_entity.id
_entity.type
_entity.pdbx_description
1 polymer ?
#
loop_
_entity_poly.entity_id
_entity_poly.type
_entity_poly.pdbx_seq_one_letter_code
_entity_poly.pdbx_strand_id
1 'polypeptide(L)'
;MFISAKYNQRLNKLVDKLNEVRENLERDIKPSLLSSLILETQLIQPAQPFNGGRLNIYYARKELAKIPTFTFFVNNKKFVHFSYERFLENQLRSTFNFEGCPLKLNFKNKNGLE
;
A
#
# COMPACT_ATOMS: atom_id res chain seq x y z
N MET A 1 -0.33 -22.09 -5.00
CA MET A 1 0.18 -22.95 -6.09
C MET A 1 0.61 -24.28 -5.50
N PHE A 2 0.37 -25.40 -6.19
CA PHE A 2 0.87 -26.73 -5.80
C PHE A 2 1.93 -27.18 -6.82
N ILE A 3 3.11 -27.57 -6.32
CA ILE A 3 4.25 -28.07 -7.12
C ILE A 3 4.75 -29.40 -6.54
N SER A 4 5.46 -30.17 -7.37
CA SER A 4 6.24 -31.32 -6.89
C SER A 4 7.61 -31.32 -7.52
N ALA A 5 8.65 -31.14 -6.69
CA ALA A 5 10.04 -31.22 -7.13
C ALA A 5 10.41 -32.66 -7.55
N LYS A 6 9.92 -33.67 -6.81
CA LYS A 6 10.20 -35.09 -7.09
C LYS A 6 9.70 -35.53 -8.46
N TYR A 7 8.51 -35.07 -8.85
CA TYR A 7 7.89 -35.42 -10.15
C TYR A 7 8.14 -34.36 -11.23
N ASN A 8 8.98 -33.36 -10.96
CA ASN A 8 9.22 -32.21 -11.86
C ASN A 8 7.91 -31.53 -12.34
N GLN A 9 6.88 -31.51 -11.51
CA GLN A 9 5.58 -30.98 -11.88
C GLN A 9 5.49 -29.49 -11.57
N ARG A 10 5.23 -28.70 -12.63
CA ARG A 10 4.89 -27.27 -12.57
C ARG A 10 6.02 -26.36 -12.03
N LEU A 11 7.28 -26.78 -12.10
CA LEU A 11 8.43 -25.94 -11.73
C LEU A 11 8.53 -24.66 -12.58
N ASN A 12 8.16 -24.72 -13.87
CA ASN A 12 8.15 -23.53 -14.72
C ASN A 12 7.22 -22.43 -14.17
N LYS A 13 6.05 -22.82 -13.66
CA LYS A 13 5.09 -21.85 -13.07
C LYS A 13 5.66 -21.16 -11.83
N LEU A 14 6.55 -21.82 -11.08
CA LEU A 14 7.22 -21.21 -9.93
C LEU A 14 8.14 -20.06 -10.41
N VAL A 15 8.90 -20.29 -11.48
CA VAL A 15 9.79 -19.27 -12.06
C VAL A 15 8.98 -18.08 -12.59
N ASP A 16 7.87 -18.35 -13.29
CA ASP A 16 6.97 -17.31 -13.78
C ASP A 16 6.43 -16.44 -12.63
N LYS A 17 5.96 -17.09 -11.55
CA LYS A 17 5.47 -16.38 -10.36
C LYS A 17 6.55 -15.61 -9.61
N LEU A 18 7.79 -16.11 -9.59
CA LEU A 18 8.92 -15.37 -9.00
C LEU A 18 9.21 -14.09 -9.78
N ASN A 19 9.18 -14.13 -11.11
CA ASN A 19 9.35 -12.95 -11.96
C ASN A 19 8.22 -11.94 -11.74
N GLU A 20 6.97 -12.39 -11.66
CA GLU A 20 5.82 -11.53 -11.38
C GLU A 20 5.94 -10.81 -10.02
N VAL A 21 6.32 -11.53 -8.96
CA VAL A 21 6.53 -10.92 -7.64
C VAL A 21 7.69 -9.92 -7.67
N ARG A 22 8.78 -10.25 -8.39
CA ARG A 22 9.92 -9.34 -8.56
C ARG A 22 9.51 -8.03 -9.25
N GLU A 23 8.73 -8.12 -10.33
CA GLU A 23 8.20 -6.94 -11.02
C GLU A 23 7.27 -6.12 -10.12
N ASN A 24 6.42 -6.78 -9.34
CA ASN A 24 5.52 -6.11 -8.39
C ASN A 24 6.31 -5.37 -7.28
N LEU A 25 7.44 -5.91 -6.81
CA LEU A 25 8.31 -5.25 -5.83
C LEU A 25 8.98 -3.98 -6.39
N GLU A 26 9.41 -4.04 -7.65
CA GLU A 26 10.15 -2.95 -8.32
C GLU A 26 9.21 -1.91 -8.98
N ARG A 27 7.89 -2.17 -9.02
CA ARG A 27 6.90 -1.31 -9.70
C ARG A 27 6.96 0.14 -9.25
N ASP A 28 7.24 1.04 -10.18
CA ASP A 28 7.21 2.48 -9.95
C ASP A 28 5.79 3.06 -10.06
N ILE A 29 5.50 4.07 -9.25
CA ILE A 29 4.19 4.74 -9.22
C ILE A 29 4.41 6.24 -9.25
N LYS A 30 3.78 6.89 -10.23
CA LYS A 30 3.79 8.36 -10.34
C LYS A 30 3.13 8.99 -9.10
N PRO A 31 3.79 9.95 -8.43
CA PRO A 31 3.23 10.61 -7.23
C PRO A 31 1.84 11.22 -7.44
N SER A 32 1.57 11.76 -8.64
CA SER A 32 0.27 12.34 -8.98
C SER A 32 -0.86 11.29 -8.97
N LEU A 33 -0.60 10.11 -9.54
CA LEU A 33 -1.58 9.03 -9.59
C LEU A 33 -1.91 8.51 -8.17
N LEU A 34 -0.88 8.35 -7.35
CA LEU A 34 -1.05 7.97 -5.95
C LEU A 34 -1.86 9.04 -5.19
N SER A 35 -1.54 10.32 -5.36
CA SER A 35 -2.26 11.39 -4.68
C SER A 35 -3.74 11.45 -5.09
N SER A 36 -4.05 11.31 -6.39
CA SER A 36 -5.43 11.25 -6.87
C SER A 36 -6.21 10.07 -6.30
N LEU A 37 -5.63 8.87 -6.32
CA LEU A 37 -6.25 7.67 -5.73
C LEU A 37 -6.62 7.88 -4.25
N ILE A 38 -5.74 8.53 -3.48
CA ILE A 38 -5.98 8.78 -2.05
C ILE A 38 -7.07 9.82 -1.81
N LEU A 39 -7.20 10.82 -2.69
CA LEU A 39 -8.31 11.77 -2.61
C LEU A 39 -9.65 11.08 -2.96
N GLU A 40 -9.68 10.28 -4.03
CA GLU A 40 -10.88 9.54 -4.45
C GLU A 40 -11.33 8.54 -3.37
N THR A 41 -10.41 7.77 -2.81
CA THR A 41 -10.72 6.78 -1.76
C THR A 41 -11.25 7.42 -0.49
N GLN A 42 -10.79 8.62 -0.11
CA GLN A 42 -11.32 9.37 1.03
C GLN A 42 -12.74 9.91 0.79
N LEU A 43 -13.09 10.23 -0.46
CA LEU A 43 -14.44 10.66 -0.84
C LEU A 43 -15.42 9.49 -0.80
N ILE A 44 -15.01 8.32 -1.31
CA ILE A 44 -15.83 7.11 -1.32
C ILE A 44 -16.02 6.57 0.09
N GLN A 45 -14.91 6.42 0.83
CA GLN A 45 -14.91 5.89 2.19
C GLN A 45 -14.16 6.83 3.14
N PRO A 46 -14.89 7.74 3.78
CA PRO A 46 -14.29 8.63 4.76
C PRO A 46 -13.82 7.87 6.00
N ALA A 47 -12.69 8.29 6.55
CA ALA A 47 -12.22 7.80 7.85
C ALA A 47 -13.24 8.13 8.95
N GLN A 48 -13.54 7.13 9.78
CA GLN A 48 -14.35 7.34 10.98
C GLN A 48 -13.53 8.13 12.01
N PRO A 49 -14.16 8.98 12.84
CA PRO A 49 -13.48 9.62 13.96
C PRO A 49 -12.85 8.58 14.89
N PHE A 50 -11.58 8.77 15.22
CA PHE A 50 -10.82 7.92 16.13
C PHE A 50 -9.87 8.78 16.96
N ASN A 51 -9.68 8.43 18.23
CA ASN A 51 -8.81 9.17 19.16
C ASN A 51 -9.04 10.70 19.18
N GLY A 52 -10.31 11.12 19.13
CA GLY A 52 -10.69 12.54 19.27
C GLY A 52 -10.68 13.35 17.97
N GLY A 53 -10.49 12.74 16.80
CA GLY A 53 -10.57 13.46 15.54
C GLY A 53 -10.75 12.56 14.32
N ARG A 54 -11.03 13.17 13.17
CA ARG A 54 -11.13 12.46 11.89
C ARG A 54 -9.82 12.55 11.13
N LEU A 55 -9.36 11.42 10.59
CA LEU A 55 -8.18 11.38 9.75
C LEU A 55 -8.44 12.13 8.43
N ASN A 56 -7.52 13.02 8.07
CA ASN A 56 -7.47 13.65 6.77
C ASN A 56 -6.08 13.42 6.16
N ILE A 57 -6.04 12.90 4.94
CA ILE A 57 -4.80 12.61 4.22
C ILE A 57 -4.64 13.66 3.12
N TYR A 58 -3.56 14.43 3.21
CA TYR A 58 -3.29 15.52 2.26
C TYR A 58 -2.66 15.03 0.97
N TYR A 59 -1.68 14.13 1.09
CA TYR A 59 -0.99 13.52 -0.03
C TYR A 59 -0.24 12.28 0.45
N ALA A 60 0.17 11.45 -0.50
CA ALA A 60 0.98 10.27 -0.24
C ALA A 60 2.11 10.20 -1.26
N ARG A 61 3.22 9.57 -0.87
CA ARG A 61 4.33 9.28 -1.77
C ARG A 61 4.88 7.89 -1.53
N LYS A 62 5.39 7.26 -2.58
CA LYS A 62 6.19 6.05 -2.48
C LYS A 62 7.62 6.44 -2.08
N GLU A 63 8.20 5.76 -1.10
CA GLU A 63 9.61 5.90 -0.72
C GLU A 63 10.47 4.89 -1.50
N LEU A 64 11.73 5.24 -1.75
CA LEU A 64 12.70 4.34 -2.36
C LEU A 64 13.15 3.32 -1.30
N ALA A 65 12.62 2.09 -1.35
CA ALA A 65 12.92 1.03 -0.40
C ALA A 65 12.85 -0.36 -1.04
N LYS A 66 13.46 -1.36 -0.40
CA LYS A 66 13.42 -2.78 -0.85
C LYS A 66 12.02 -3.38 -0.88
N ILE A 67 11.12 -2.83 -0.07
CA ILE A 67 9.71 -3.21 0.00
C ILE A 67 8.90 -1.98 -0.39
N PRO A 68 7.86 -2.10 -1.23
CA PRO A 68 6.98 -0.97 -1.56
C PRO A 68 6.45 -0.30 -0.29
N THR A 69 7.00 0.89 -0.01
CA THR A 69 6.74 1.64 1.21
C THR A 69 6.07 2.95 0.83
N PHE A 70 4.90 3.22 1.41
CA PHE A 70 4.13 4.43 1.16
C PHE A 70 4.09 5.27 2.43
N THR A 71 4.43 6.55 2.30
CA THR A 71 4.30 7.53 3.37
C THR A 71 3.09 8.41 3.08
N PHE A 72 2.11 8.40 3.97
CA PHE A 72 0.94 9.26 3.97
C PHE A 72 1.19 10.47 4.87
N PHE A 73 0.93 11.65 4.33
CA PHE A 73 0.99 12.90 5.08
C PHE A 73 -0.40 13.28 5.52
N VAL A 74 -0.62 13.21 6.82
CA VAL A 74 -1.94 13.32 7.46
C VAL A 74 -1.98 14.48 8.43
N ASN A 75 -3.19 14.83 8.88
CA ASN A 75 -3.37 15.82 9.94
C ASN A 75 -2.81 15.33 11.29
N ASN A 76 -3.16 14.12 11.72
CA ASN A 76 -2.64 13.52 12.94
C ASN A 76 -2.56 11.99 12.84
N LYS A 77 -1.37 11.42 13.00
CA LYS A 77 -1.08 9.99 13.02
C LYS A 77 -1.89 9.25 14.09
N LYS A 78 -2.26 9.92 15.19
CA LYS A 78 -3.08 9.34 16.26
C LYS A 78 -4.52 9.04 15.82
N PHE A 79 -5.01 9.71 14.78
CA PHE A 79 -6.35 9.47 14.23
C PHE A 79 -6.38 8.30 13.24
N VAL A 80 -5.23 7.68 12.94
CA VAL A 80 -5.17 6.50 12.09
C VAL A 80 -5.57 5.28 12.91
N HIS A 81 -6.72 4.72 12.59
CA HIS A 81 -7.14 3.42 13.10
C HIS A 81 -6.66 2.29 12.18
N PHE A 82 -6.32 1.13 12.74
CA PHE A 82 -5.79 -0.01 11.99
C PHE A 82 -6.73 -0.47 10.86
N SER A 83 -8.05 -0.35 11.06
CA SER A 83 -9.03 -0.73 10.03
C SER A 83 -8.95 0.18 8.80
N TYR A 84 -8.70 1.47 9.01
CA TYR A 84 -8.56 2.43 7.92
C TYR A 84 -7.20 2.26 7.22
N GLU A 85 -6.14 1.97 7.98
CA GLU A 85 -4.85 1.58 7.41
C GLU A 85 -4.98 0.35 6.49
N ARG A 86 -5.68 -0.70 6.94
CA ARG A 86 -5.97 -1.89 6.12
C ARG A 86 -6.80 -1.58 4.88
N PHE A 87 -7.77 -0.67 5.00
CA PHE A 87 -8.53 -0.21 3.85
C PHE A 87 -7.63 0.46 2.80
N LEU A 88 -6.74 1.36 3.21
CA LEU A 88 -5.77 1.99 2.30
C LEU A 88 -4.83 0.98 1.67
N GLU A 89 -4.35 -0.01 2.44
CA GLU A 89 -3.53 -1.11 1.92
C GLU A 89 -4.26 -1.88 0.81
N ASN A 90 -5.53 -2.24 1.04
CA ASN A 90 -6.33 -2.98 0.08
C ASN A 90 -6.61 -2.17 -1.20
N GLN A 91 -6.82 -0.86 -1.08
CA GLN A 91 -6.97 0.03 -2.23
C GLN A 91 -5.68 0.06 -3.08
N LEU A 92 -4.52 0.23 -2.44
CA LEU A 92 -3.23 0.18 -3.15
C LEU A 92 -3.01 -1.17 -3.85
N ARG A 93 -3.36 -2.28 -3.20
CA ARG A 93 -3.27 -3.62 -3.80
C ARG A 93 -4.19 -3.77 -5.01
N SER A 94 -5.42 -3.28 -4.91
CA SER A 94 -6.41 -3.37 -5.99
C SER A 94 -6.03 -2.52 -7.21
N THR A 95 -5.42 -1.34 -7.00
CA THR A 95 -5.08 -0.42 -8.10
C THR A 95 -3.76 -0.77 -8.78
N PHE A 96 -2.73 -1.14 -8.01
CA PHE A 96 -1.37 -1.27 -8.52
C PHE A 96 -0.85 -2.71 -8.57
N ASN A 97 -1.68 -3.71 -8.23
CA ASN A 97 -1.35 -5.13 -8.20
C ASN A 97 -0.05 -5.47 -7.45
N PHE A 98 -0.09 -5.40 -6.12
CA PHE A 98 1.04 -5.80 -5.26
C PHE A 98 0.92 -7.26 -4.76
N GLU A 99 0.38 -8.16 -5.60
CA GLU A 99 0.27 -9.57 -5.24
C GLU A 99 1.65 -10.18 -4.94
N GLY A 100 1.73 -11.00 -3.89
CA GLY A 100 2.97 -11.63 -3.43
C GLY A 100 3.99 -10.67 -2.78
N CYS A 101 3.66 -9.37 -2.68
CA CYS A 101 4.54 -8.37 -2.08
C CYS A 101 3.99 -7.88 -0.73
N PRO A 102 4.83 -7.77 0.32
CA PRO A 102 4.47 -7.02 1.51
C PRO A 102 4.36 -5.52 1.15
N LEU A 103 3.39 -4.84 1.75
CA LEU A 103 3.27 -3.39 1.67
C LEU A 103 3.57 -2.79 3.04
N LYS A 104 4.30 -1.68 3.06
CA LYS A 104 4.54 -0.92 4.29
C LYS A 104 3.90 0.45 4.18
N LEU A 105 3.01 0.76 5.12
CA LEU A 105 2.38 2.08 5.21
C LEU A 105 2.96 2.82 6.41
N ASN A 106 3.40 4.05 6.18
CA ASN A 106 3.86 4.96 7.21
C ASN A 106 2.96 6.19 7.23
N PHE A 107 2.63 6.69 8.41
CA PHE A 107 1.83 7.90 8.57
C PHE A 107 2.67 8.98 9.25
N LYS A 108 2.74 10.16 8.62
CA LYS A 108 3.45 11.33 9.15
C LYS A 108 2.52 12.52 9.23
N ASN A 109 2.68 13.32 10.29
CA ASN A 109 1.95 14.57 10.42
C ASN A 109 2.51 15.58 9.41
N LYS A 110 1.63 16.25 8.66
CA LYS A 110 2.01 17.32 7.73
C LYS A 110 2.39 18.56 8.55
N ASN A 111 3.69 18.74 8.78
CA ASN A 111 4.35 19.84 9.49
C ASN A 111 3.83 20.13 10.92
N GLY A 112 4.69 19.90 11.92
CA GLY A 112 4.64 20.67 13.18
C GLY A 112 3.94 20.07 14.39
N LEU A 113 3.51 18.81 14.37
CA LEU A 113 3.03 18.12 15.57
C LEU A 113 3.75 16.77 15.67
N GLU A 114 4.84 16.73 16.43
CA GLU A 114 5.49 15.47 16.83
C GLU A 114 4.58 14.64 17.77
#